data_AF-A0A6C0CMV8-F1
#
_entry.id   AF-A0A6C0CMV8-F1
#
_cell.length_a   1.000
_cell.length_b   1.000
_cell.length_c   1.000
_cell.angle_alpha   90.00
_cell.angle_beta   90.00
_cell.angle_gamma   90.00
#
_symmetry.space_group_name_H-M   'P 1'
#
loop_
_entity.id
_entity.type
_entity.pdbx_description
1 polymer ?
#
loop_
_entity_poly.entity_id
_entity_poly.type
_entity_poly.pdbx_seq_one_letter_code
_entity_poly.pdbx_strand_id
1 'polypeptide(L)' 'MIRIILSALFLLNAIFWGIYPVSVDSPLSKILLFFGYEEMAPFWLHLLIGTLFYILAIVICQQKIIQHLWF' A
#
# COMPACT_ATOMS: atom_id res chain seq x y z
N MET A 1 10.12 -17.69 -7.74
CA MET A 1 10.83 -16.56 -7.12
C MET A 1 10.09 -15.23 -7.31
N ILE A 2 9.52 -14.95 -8.49
CA ILE A 2 8.76 -13.71 -8.76
C ILE A 2 7.65 -13.40 -7.74
N ARG A 3 6.88 -14.40 -7.29
CA ARG A 3 5.85 -14.22 -6.25
C ARG A 3 6.39 -13.60 -4.97
N ILE A 4 7.54 -14.08 -4.50
CA ILE A 4 8.17 -13.60 -3.27
C ILE A 4 8.63 -12.15 -3.45
N ILE A 5 9.22 -11.84 -4.61
CA ILE A 5 9.66 -10.47 -4.95
C ILE A 5 8.46 -9.52 -4.97
N LEU A 6 7.36 -9.90 -5.64
CA LEU A 6 6.15 -9.08 -5.70
C LEU A 6 5.52 -8.91 -4.32
N SER A 7 5.36 -9.99 -3.54
CA SER A 7 4.85 -9.90 -2.17
C SER A 7 5.70 -8.99 -1.28
N ALA A 8 7.03 -9.05 -1.38
CA ALA A 8 7.92 -8.18 -0.63
C ALA A 8 7.79 -6.71 -1.07
N LEU A 9 7.68 -6.46 -2.38
CA LEU A 9 7.47 -5.11 -2.92
C LEU A 9 6.15 -4.52 -2.44
N PHE A 10 5.06 -5.29 -2.46
CA PHE A 10 3.77 -4.84 -1.97
C PHE A 10 3.74 -4.65 -0.46
N LEU A 11 4.42 -5.52 0.30
CA LEU A 11 4.54 -5.35 1.75
C LEU A 11 5.34 -4.09 2.11
N LEU A 12 6.44 -3.82 1.39
CA LEU A 12 7.21 -2.59 1.57
C LEU A 12 6.36 -1.35 1.28
N ASN A 13 5.56 -1.38 0.21
CA ASN A 13 4.63 -0.29 -0.10
C ASN A 13 3.54 -0.15 0.98
N ALA A 14 3.00 -1.24 1.50
CA ALA A 14 2.03 -1.18 2.58
C ALA A 14 2.57 -0.44 3.81
N ILE A 15 3.83 -0.73 4.18
CA ILE A 15 4.52 -0.03 5.28
C ILE A 15 4.80 1.43 4.92
N PHE A 16 5.36 1.68 3.73
CA PHE A 16 5.76 3.00 3.28
C PHE A 16 4.58 3.97 3.18
N TRP A 17 3.43 3.53 2.67
CA TRP A 17 2.25 4.39 2.52
C TRP A 17 1.36 4.39 3.77
N GLY A 18 1.25 3.27 4.47
CA GLY A 18 0.29 3.08 5.57
C GLY A 18 0.82 3.41 6.96
N ILE A 19 2.12 3.24 7.23
CA ILE A 19 2.71 3.41 8.57
C ILE A 19 3.50 4.72 8.66
N TYR A 20 3.92 5.29 7.53
CA TYR A 20 4.65 6.55 7.52
C TYR A 20 3.80 7.67 8.14
N PRO A 21 4.37 8.49 9.05
CA PRO A 21 3.60 9.46 9.81
C PRO A 21 2.94 10.49 8.89
N VAL A 22 1.71 10.87 9.26
CA VAL A 22 0.98 11.95 8.59
C VAL A 22 1.72 13.25 8.85
N SER A 23 2.20 13.87 7.78
CA SER A 23 2.86 15.16 7.79
C SER A 23 2.71 15.83 6.44
N VAL A 24 2.95 17.15 6.38
CA VAL A 24 3.04 17.90 5.12
C VAL A 24 4.15 17.36 4.23
N ASP A 25 5.21 16.86 4.86
CA ASP A 25 6.37 16.27 4.18
C ASP A 25 6.19 14.81 3.76
N SER A 26 5.06 14.18 4.13
CA SER A 26 4.80 12.79 3.78
C SER A 26 4.75 12.64 2.26
N PRO A 27 5.19 11.48 1.71
CA PRO A 27 5.15 11.24 0.28
C PRO A 27 3.75 11.44 -0.33
N LEU A 28 2.71 11.01 0.38
CA LEU A 28 1.32 11.11 -0.06
C LEU A 28 0.82 12.56 -0.05
N SER A 29 1.13 13.32 1.00
CA SER A 29 0.83 14.75 1.08
C SER A 29 1.52 15.54 -0.02
N LYS A 30 2.78 15.24 -0.31
CA LYS A 30 3.53 15.87 -1.41
C LYS A 30 2.91 15.61 -2.77
N ILE A 31 2.42 14.38 -2.98
CA ILE A 31 1.69 14.03 -4.20
C ILE A 31 0.39 14.82 -4.29
N LEU A 32 -0.41 14.88 -3.22
CA LEU A 32 -1.66 15.65 -3.22
C LEU A 32 -1.42 17.16 -3.46
N LEU A 33 -0.42 17.75 -2.80
CA LEU A 33 -0.02 19.14 -3.02
C LEU A 33 0.42 19.39 -4.47
N PHE A 34 1.16 18.46 -5.07
CA PHE A 34 1.54 18.54 -6.48
C PHE A 34 0.32 18.53 -7.42
N PHE A 35 -0.74 17.79 -7.07
CA PHE A 35 -2.00 17.78 -7.81
C PHE A 35 -2.92 18.98 -7.50
N GLY A 36 -2.47 19.93 -6.68
CA GLY A 36 -3.22 21.15 -6.37
C GLY A 36 -4.21 21.02 -5.20
N TYR A 37 -4.14 19.95 -4.41
CA TYR A 37 -4.88 19.86 -3.15
C TYR A 37 -4.18 20.71 -2.09
N GLU A 38 -4.90 21.61 -1.42
CA GLU A 38 -4.32 22.53 -0.42
C GLU A 38 -4.11 21.89 0.96
N GLU A 39 -4.70 20.72 1.19
CA GLU A 39 -4.60 20.00 2.47
C GLU A 39 -3.63 18.83 2.41
N MET A 40 -2.98 18.56 3.55
CA MET A 40 -2.14 17.37 3.70
C MET A 40 -2.99 16.09 3.63
N ALA A 41 -2.35 14.98 3.22
CA ALA A 41 -3.02 13.70 3.15
C ALA A 41 -3.54 13.28 4.54
N PRO A 42 -4.85 13.02 4.69
CA PRO A 42 -5.38 12.64 5.99
C PRO A 42 -4.98 11.21 6.35
N PHE A 43 -4.94 10.91 7.65
CA PHE A 43 -4.55 9.59 8.17
C PHE A 43 -5.33 8.43 7.53
N TRP A 44 -6.63 8.60 7.30
CA TRP A 44 -7.46 7.56 6.72
C TRP A 44 -7.03 7.20 5.28
N LEU A 45 -6.48 8.15 4.53
CA LEU A 45 -6.02 7.94 3.16
C LEU A 45 -4.71 7.14 3.14
N HIS A 46 -3.79 7.46 4.05
CA HIS A 46 -2.60 6.65 4.31
C HIS A 46 -2.98 5.21 4.67
N LEU A 47 -3.88 5.04 5.65
CA LEU A 47 -4.34 3.74 6.09
C LEU A 47 -5.03 2.95 4.97
N LEU A 48 -5.86 3.60 4.16
CA LEU A 48 -6.52 2.99 3.00
C LEU A 48 -5.51 2.44 2.00
N ILE A 49 -4.55 3.27 1.58
CA ILE A 49 -3.53 2.86 0.60
C ILE A 49 -2.65 1.73 1.16
N GLY A 50 -2.21 1.86 2.42
CA GLY A 50 -1.41 0.83 3.07
C GLY A 50 -2.16 -0.51 3.17
N THR A 51 -3.44 -0.47 3.50
CA THR A 51 -4.31 -1.66 3.59
C THR A 51 -4.48 -2.32 2.23
N LEU A 52 -4.69 -1.54 1.17
CA LEU A 52 -4.80 -2.08 -0.19
C LEU A 52 -3.52 -2.80 -0.60
N PHE A 53 -2.35 -2.20 -0.36
CA PHE A 53 -1.07 -2.85 -0.65
C PHE A 53 -0.83 -4.11 0.19
N TYR A 54 -1.26 -4.10 1.46
CA TYR A 54 -1.17 -5.27 2.33
C TYR A 54 -2.04 -6.43 1.82
N ILE A 55 -3.28 -6.14 1.43
CA ILE A 55 -4.19 -7.13 0.85
C ILE A 55 -3.58 -7.71 -0.44
N LEU A 56 -3.05 -6.88 -1.34
CA LEU A 56 -2.37 -7.33 -2.55
C LEU A 56 -1.17 -8.23 -2.24
N ALA A 57 -0.36 -7.87 -1.23
CA ALA A 57 0.77 -8.68 -0.80
C ALA A 57 0.32 -10.08 -0.34
N ILE A 58 -0.77 -10.16 0.44
CA ILE A 58 -1.36 -11.43 0.89
C ILE A 58 -1.90 -12.24 -0.27
N VAL A 59 -2.69 -11.63 -1.15
CA VAL A 59 -3.29 -12.32 -2.31
C VAL A 59 -2.20 -12.94 -3.19
N ILE A 60 -1.13 -12.19 -3.46
CA ILE A 60 0.00 -12.71 -4.23
C ILE A 60 0.74 -13.77 -3.45
N CYS A 61 0.99 -13.58 -2.16
CA CYS A 61 1.71 -14.55 -1.33
C CYS A 61 0.99 -15.90 -1.26
N GLN A 62 -0.34 -15.85 -1.08
CA GLN A 62 -1.23 -17.00 -0.90
C GLN A 62 -1.82 -17.51 -2.21
N GLN A 63 -1.32 -17.06 -3.36
CA GLN A 63 -1.87 -17.39 -4.68
C GLN A 63 -2.08 -18.90 -4.90
N LYS A 64 -1.18 -19.76 -4.38
CA LYS A 64 -1.33 -21.23 -4.47
C LYS A 64 -2.55 -21.77 -3.72
N ILE A 65 -2.80 -21.24 -2.52
CA ILE A 65 -3.95 -21.64 -1.70
C ILE A 65 -5.24 -21.07 -2.32
N ILE A 66 -5.20 -19.82 -2.77
CA ILE A 66 -6.34 -19.17 -3.43
C ILE A 66 -6.74 -19.94 -4.69
N GLN A 67 -5.78 -20.33 -5.53
CA GLN A 67 -6.05 -21.17 -6.70
C GLN A 67 -6.74 -22.48 -6.32
N HIS A 68 -6.27 -23.15 -5.26
CA HIS A 68 -6.91 -24.38 -4.78
C HIS A 68 -8.33 -24.17 -4.20
N LEU A 69 -8.66 -22.96 -3.72
CA LEU A 69 -10.00 -22.63 -3.23
C LEU A 69 -10.96 -22.19 -4.35
N TRP A 70 -10.44 -21.86 -5.53
CA TRP A 70 -11.17 -21.24 -6.63
C TRP A 70 -11.19 -22.09 -7.92
N PHE A 71 -11.22 -23.42 -7.76
CA PHE A 71 -11.11 -24.49 -8.78
C PHE A 71 -9.67 -24.90 -9.13
#